data_AF-A0A2E0TT37-F1
#
_entry.id   AF-A0A2E0TT37-F1
#
_cell.length_a   1.000
_cell.length_b   1.000
_cell.length_c   1.000
_cell.angle_alpha   90.00
_cell.angle_beta   90.00
_cell.angle_gamma   90.00
#
_symmetry.space_group_name_H-M   'P 1'
#
loop_
_entity.id
_entity.type
_entity.pdbx_description
1 polymer ?
#
loop_
_entity_poly.entity_id
_entity_poly.type
_entity_poly.pdbx_seq_one_letter_code
_entity_poly.pdbx_strand_id
1 'polypeptide(L)'
;MRPLPLLVLLAACASATPAPVGPEAAVQAWADGLRAKDAEAVWALLDPATRQRVSVDEVARLLEENEAELHARAEQLVAVEDLESRAVVPLPSGEQAVLTLESGEWRLVGGVLGAPALTTPEDAVRALRRALARGRADGVLELLARAPRAALRAEIARFLADTEDELDWETTVQGNEARVQTSGARVIRLVREAGEWRIVDVQ
;
A
#
# COMPACT_ATOMS: atom_id res chain seq x y z
N MET A 1 65.14 39.32 -7.94
CA MET A 1 63.79 39.15 -8.53
C MET A 1 63.56 37.66 -8.73
N ARG A 2 62.74 37.02 -7.88
CA ARG A 2 62.33 35.61 -8.02
C ARG A 2 60.80 35.60 -8.03
N PRO A 3 60.12 35.14 -9.10
CA PRO A 3 58.67 35.02 -9.08
C PRO A 3 58.28 33.73 -8.36
N LEU A 4 57.37 33.85 -7.39
CA LEU A 4 56.73 32.72 -6.71
C LEU A 4 55.50 32.31 -7.55
N PRO A 5 55.30 31.02 -7.89
CA PRO A 5 54.14 30.60 -8.68
C PRO A 5 52.90 30.58 -7.78
N LEU A 6 51.85 31.28 -8.22
CA LEU A 6 50.53 31.27 -7.60
C LEU A 6 49.82 29.98 -8.04
N LEU A 7 49.74 29.01 -7.13
CA LEU A 7 48.94 27.79 -7.32
C LEU A 7 47.45 28.16 -7.14
N VAL A 8 46.70 28.14 -8.23
CA VAL A 8 45.24 28.30 -8.22
C VAL A 8 44.62 26.92 -7.95
N LEU A 9 44.14 26.70 -6.72
CA LEU A 9 43.27 25.57 -6.40
C LEU A 9 41.86 25.86 -6.91
N LEU A 10 41.47 25.21 -8.00
CA LEU A 10 40.08 25.11 -8.44
C LEU A 10 39.36 24.15 -7.50
N ALA A 11 38.65 24.70 -6.51
CA ALA A 11 37.65 23.96 -5.75
C ALA A 11 36.45 23.70 -6.67
N ALA A 12 36.41 22.49 -7.25
CA ALA A 12 35.20 21.98 -7.89
C ALA A 12 34.18 21.69 -6.78
N CYS A 13 33.30 22.65 -6.52
CA CYS A 13 32.09 22.37 -5.75
C CYS A 13 31.30 21.34 -6.54
N ALA A 14 31.23 20.11 -6.02
CA ALA A 14 30.25 19.12 -6.43
C ALA A 14 28.87 19.76 -6.17
N SER A 15 28.28 20.33 -7.22
CA SER A 15 26.95 20.90 -7.18
C SER A 15 25.98 19.76 -6.99
N ALA A 16 25.54 19.54 -5.75
CA ALA A 16 24.44 18.63 -5.45
C ALA A 16 23.21 19.09 -6.24
N THR A 17 22.77 18.27 -7.19
CA THR A 17 21.57 18.54 -7.97
C THR A 17 20.40 18.69 -6.99
N PRO A 18 19.66 19.81 -7.02
CA PRO A 18 18.52 19.98 -6.14
C PRO A 18 17.52 18.86 -6.35
N ALA A 19 16.95 18.34 -5.26
CA ALA A 19 15.92 17.33 -5.33
C ALA A 19 14.71 17.86 -6.14
N PRO A 20 14.02 17.00 -6.92
CA PRO A 20 12.84 17.41 -7.66
C PRO A 20 11.78 17.99 -6.72
N VAL A 21 11.12 19.06 -7.17
CA VAL A 21 10.02 19.70 -6.43
C VAL A 21 8.70 19.20 -7.01
N GLY A 22 7.95 18.44 -6.21
CA GLY A 22 6.65 17.90 -6.59
C GLY A 22 6.71 16.50 -7.22
N PRO A 23 5.57 15.79 -7.26
CA PRO A 23 5.49 14.41 -7.70
C PRO A 23 5.79 14.25 -9.19
N GLU A 24 5.37 15.19 -10.04
CA GLU A 24 5.61 15.17 -11.48
C GLU A 24 7.10 15.20 -11.79
N ALA A 25 7.82 16.14 -11.16
CA ALA A 25 9.25 16.28 -11.35
C ALA A 25 10.01 15.06 -10.81
N ALA A 26 9.57 14.47 -9.69
CA ALA A 26 10.19 13.27 -9.13
C ALA A 26 9.98 12.03 -10.00
N VAL A 27 8.75 11.83 -10.51
CA VAL A 27 8.41 10.74 -11.44
C VAL A 27 9.22 10.89 -12.73
N GLN A 28 9.31 12.10 -13.28
CA GLN A 28 10.07 12.35 -14.50
C GLN A 28 11.56 12.10 -14.28
N ALA A 29 12.16 12.64 -13.21
CA ALA A 29 13.56 12.42 -12.89
C ALA A 29 13.88 10.93 -12.68
N TRP A 30 12.96 10.18 -12.04
CA TRP A 30 13.09 8.74 -11.88
C TRP A 30 13.09 8.02 -13.23
N ALA A 31 12.11 8.33 -14.08
CA ALA A 31 12.01 7.73 -15.41
C ALA A 31 13.25 8.04 -16.27
N ASP A 32 13.75 9.27 -16.23
CA ASP A 32 14.96 9.67 -16.96
C ASP A 32 16.20 8.94 -16.45
N GLY A 33 16.35 8.77 -15.13
CA GLY A 33 17.42 7.97 -14.54
C GLY A 33 17.37 6.50 -14.97
N LEU A 34 16.17 5.90 -15.01
CA LEU A 34 15.99 4.53 -15.50
C LEU A 34 16.30 4.40 -16.99
N ARG A 35 15.86 5.34 -17.84
CA ARG A 35 16.14 5.35 -19.29
C ARG A 35 17.63 5.50 -19.58
N ALA A 36 18.32 6.36 -18.83
CA ALA A 36 19.74 6.61 -18.99
C ALA A 36 20.64 5.55 -18.34
N LYS A 37 20.05 4.61 -17.57
CA LYS A 37 20.76 3.70 -16.66
C LYS A 37 21.71 4.44 -15.70
N ASP A 38 21.29 5.62 -15.26
CA ASP A 38 22.07 6.46 -14.35
C ASP A 38 21.81 6.04 -12.90
N ALA A 39 22.65 5.13 -12.40
CA ALA A 39 22.53 4.60 -11.05
C ALA A 39 22.66 5.68 -9.97
N GLU A 40 23.47 6.71 -10.20
CA GLU A 40 23.68 7.79 -9.23
C GLU A 40 22.44 8.69 -9.16
N ALA A 41 21.85 9.04 -10.31
CA ALA A 41 20.61 9.81 -10.37
C ALA A 41 19.44 9.05 -9.71
N VAL A 42 19.30 7.76 -10.00
CA VAL A 42 18.27 6.89 -9.41
C VAL A 42 18.47 6.78 -7.90
N TRP A 43 19.71 6.55 -7.44
CA TRP A 43 20.03 6.47 -6.01
C TRP A 43 19.75 7.78 -5.29
N ALA A 44 20.06 8.93 -5.90
CA ALA A 44 19.86 10.26 -5.32
C ALA A 44 18.38 10.59 -5.03
N LEU A 45 17.45 9.97 -5.78
CA LEU A 45 16.00 10.12 -5.58
C LEU A 45 15.45 9.28 -4.42
N LEU A 46 16.22 8.32 -3.91
CA LEU A 46 15.79 7.47 -2.80
C LEU A 46 15.75 8.25 -1.48
N ASP A 47 14.79 7.90 -0.63
CA ASP A 47 14.70 8.47 0.71
C ASP A 47 15.97 8.17 1.54
N PRO A 48 16.30 9.02 2.53
CA PRO A 48 17.54 8.86 3.30
C PRO A 48 17.69 7.50 3.98
N ALA A 49 16.60 6.89 4.46
CA ALA A 49 16.66 5.59 5.14
C ALA A 49 16.92 4.45 4.16
N THR A 50 16.48 4.57 2.90
CA THR A 50 16.84 3.63 1.84
C THR A 50 18.27 3.81 1.36
N ARG A 51 18.73 5.06 1.19
CA ARG A 51 20.14 5.34 0.83
C ARG A 51 21.17 4.84 1.85
N GLN A 52 20.78 4.68 3.11
CA GLN A 52 21.63 4.07 4.13
C GLN A 52 21.79 2.55 3.97
N ARG A 53 20.88 1.89 3.25
CA ARG A 53 20.83 0.43 3.11
C ARG A 53 21.22 -0.06 1.72
N VAL A 54 21.03 0.77 0.70
CA VAL A 54 21.29 0.45 -0.71
C VAL A 54 22.42 1.32 -1.22
N SER A 55 23.44 0.69 -1.79
CA SER A 55 24.58 1.39 -2.40
C SER A 55 24.29 1.79 -3.86
N VAL A 56 25.04 2.75 -4.40
CA VAL A 56 24.96 3.11 -5.83
C VAL A 56 25.32 1.90 -6.72
N ASP A 57 26.33 1.12 -6.35
CA ASP A 57 26.74 -0.09 -7.10
C ASP A 57 25.62 -1.13 -7.14
N GLU A 58 24.87 -1.27 -6.04
CA GLU A 58 23.71 -2.16 -6.00
C GLU A 58 22.58 -1.67 -6.90
N VAL A 59 22.34 -0.35 -6.97
CA VAL A 59 21.41 0.23 -7.94
C VAL A 59 21.89 -0.04 -9.37
N ALA A 60 23.17 0.16 -9.68
CA ALA A 60 23.72 -0.09 -11.02
C ALA A 60 23.49 -1.54 -11.46
N ARG A 61 23.80 -2.50 -10.59
CA ARG A 61 23.52 -3.92 -10.84
C ARG A 61 22.03 -4.19 -11.10
N LEU A 62 21.13 -3.60 -10.30
CA LEU A 62 19.69 -3.75 -10.51
C LEU A 62 19.21 -3.18 -11.84
N LEU A 63 19.77 -2.03 -12.28
CA LEU A 63 19.46 -1.42 -13.57
C LEU A 63 19.90 -2.30 -14.74
N GLU A 64 21.05 -2.97 -14.62
CA GLU A 64 21.56 -3.90 -15.64
C GLU A 64 20.74 -5.19 -15.70
N GLU A 65 20.45 -5.79 -14.54
CA GLU A 65 19.72 -7.06 -14.46
C GLU A 65 18.25 -6.96 -14.88
N ASN A 66 17.63 -5.78 -14.73
CA ASN A 66 16.18 -5.60 -14.87
C ASN A 66 15.78 -4.52 -15.90
N GLU A 67 16.66 -4.19 -16.84
CA GLU A 67 16.50 -3.05 -17.77
C GLU A 67 15.11 -2.97 -18.41
N ALA A 68 14.66 -4.02 -19.09
CA ALA A 68 13.41 -4.01 -19.85
C ALA A 68 12.19 -3.80 -18.94
N GLU A 69 12.20 -4.41 -17.75
CA GLU A 69 11.13 -4.26 -16.78
C GLU A 69 11.09 -2.86 -16.18
N LEU A 70 12.25 -2.32 -15.78
CA LEU A 70 12.34 -1.00 -15.19
C LEU A 70 11.97 0.10 -16.20
N HIS A 71 12.35 -0.07 -17.47
CA HIS A 71 11.93 0.84 -18.53
C HIS A 71 10.41 0.82 -18.74
N ALA A 72 9.80 -0.37 -18.82
CA ALA A 72 8.34 -0.49 -18.93
C ALA A 72 7.60 0.15 -17.74
N ARG A 73 8.12 -0.02 -16.52
CA ARG A 73 7.58 0.62 -15.31
C ARG A 73 7.71 2.15 -15.35
N ALA A 74 8.82 2.67 -15.87
CA ALA A 74 9.02 4.11 -16.03
C ALA A 74 7.97 4.72 -16.96
N GLU A 75 7.71 4.09 -18.12
CA GLU A 75 6.71 4.57 -19.08
C GLU A 75 5.28 4.55 -18.50
N GLN A 76 4.95 3.51 -17.73
CA GLN A 76 3.66 3.44 -17.03
C GLN A 76 3.50 4.58 -16.00
N LEU A 77 4.58 4.95 -15.31
CA LEU A 77 4.53 5.96 -14.26
C LEU A 77 4.41 7.38 -14.84
N VAL A 78 5.10 7.67 -15.95
CA VAL A 78 5.03 8.97 -16.64
C VAL A 78 3.69 9.18 -17.34
N ALA A 79 2.98 8.10 -17.70
CA ALA A 79 1.66 8.19 -18.32
C ALA A 79 0.51 8.58 -17.36
N VAL A 80 0.77 8.76 -16.06
CA VAL A 80 -0.24 9.16 -15.07
C VAL A 80 -0.51 10.66 -15.18
N GLU A 81 -1.74 11.05 -15.52
CA GLU A 81 -2.12 12.47 -15.70
C GLU A 81 -2.51 13.17 -14.38
N ASP A 82 -3.15 12.45 -13.45
CA ASP A 82 -3.67 13.01 -12.20
C ASP A 82 -2.79 12.64 -10.99
N LEU A 83 -1.61 13.26 -10.87
CA LEU A 83 -0.73 13.09 -9.72
C LEU A 83 -1.21 13.92 -8.51
N GLU A 84 -1.44 13.26 -7.37
CA GLU A 84 -1.83 13.91 -6.11
C GLU A 84 -0.62 13.97 -5.17
N SER A 85 -0.26 15.16 -4.67
CA SER A 85 0.68 15.28 -3.56
C SER A 85 -0.05 15.09 -2.23
N ARG A 86 0.45 14.15 -1.43
CA ARG A 86 -0.13 13.84 -0.11
C ARG A 86 0.93 13.88 0.98
N ALA A 87 0.60 14.49 2.10
CA ALA A 87 1.38 14.42 3.32
C ALA A 87 0.61 13.66 4.41
N VAL A 88 1.32 12.87 5.20
CA VAL A 88 0.79 12.18 6.37
C VAL A 88 1.52 12.72 7.59
N VAL A 89 0.77 13.32 8.52
CA VAL A 89 1.31 13.93 9.73
C VAL A 89 0.90 13.09 10.94
N PRO A 90 1.84 12.43 11.62
CA PRO A 90 1.54 11.73 12.85
C PRO A 90 1.15 12.73 13.96
N LEU A 91 0.14 12.40 14.74
CA LEU A 91 -0.33 13.18 15.88
C LEU A 91 0.15 12.56 17.21
N PRO A 92 0.32 13.35 18.27
CA PRO A 92 0.72 12.84 19.59
C PRO A 92 -0.23 11.79 20.18
N SER A 93 -1.51 11.79 19.76
CA SER A 93 -2.51 10.79 20.15
C SER A 93 -2.27 9.40 19.53
N GLY A 94 -1.35 9.29 18.56
CA GLY A 94 -1.15 8.10 17.73
C GLY A 94 -2.00 8.09 16.44
N GLU A 95 -2.85 9.10 16.25
CA GLU A 95 -3.63 9.29 15.02
C GLU A 95 -2.77 9.90 13.88
N GLN A 96 -3.34 9.98 12.67
CA GLN A 96 -2.68 10.60 11.52
C GLN A 96 -3.61 11.62 10.86
N ALA A 97 -3.10 12.83 10.63
CA ALA A 97 -3.72 13.80 9.74
C ALA A 97 -3.21 13.59 8.32
N VAL A 98 -4.10 13.65 7.33
CA VAL A 98 -3.73 13.57 5.91
C VAL A 98 -3.94 14.93 5.29
N LEU A 99 -2.95 15.40 4.54
CA LEU A 99 -3.06 16.64 3.76
C LEU A 99 -2.91 16.31 2.28
N THR A 100 -3.63 17.05 1.45
CA THR A 100 -3.50 17.05 -0.01
C THR A 100 -3.05 18.42 -0.47
N LEU A 101 -2.26 18.50 -1.54
CA LEU A 101 -1.92 19.77 -2.18
C LEU A 101 -2.94 20.05 -3.29
N GLU A 102 -3.78 21.06 -3.10
CA GLU A 102 -4.78 21.49 -4.09
C GLU A 102 -4.46 22.92 -4.52
N SER A 103 -4.26 23.14 -5.83
CA SER A 103 -3.99 24.47 -6.39
C SER A 103 -2.82 25.21 -5.72
N GLY A 104 -1.79 24.48 -5.29
CA GLY A 104 -0.61 25.03 -4.61
C GLY A 104 -0.80 25.28 -3.11
N GLU A 105 -1.95 24.94 -2.55
CA GLU A 105 -2.25 25.09 -1.12
C GLU A 105 -2.43 23.73 -0.44
N TRP A 106 -1.77 23.53 0.70
CA TRP A 106 -1.98 22.32 1.50
C TRP A 106 -3.33 22.40 2.21
N ARG A 107 -4.17 21.38 2.01
CA ARG A 107 -5.49 21.26 2.64
C ARG A 107 -5.59 19.98 3.44
N LEU A 108 -6.24 20.05 4.60
CA LEU A 108 -6.53 18.87 5.41
C LEU A 108 -7.61 18.03 4.72
N VAL A 109 -7.30 16.76 4.49
CA VAL A 109 -8.25 15.77 4.00
C VAL A 109 -9.07 15.30 5.20
N GLY A 110 -10.30 15.79 5.30
CA GLY A 110 -11.25 15.40 6.34
C GLY A 110 -11.50 16.49 7.39
N GLY A 111 -12.78 16.79 7.60
CA GLY A 111 -13.23 17.59 8.73
C GLY A 111 -13.21 16.75 10.01
N VAL A 112 -12.38 17.18 10.95
CA VAL A 112 -12.29 16.71 12.35
C VAL A 112 -11.83 15.25 12.50
N LEU A 113 -10.51 15.08 12.72
CA LEU A 113 -9.89 13.99 13.48
C LEU A 113 -10.29 12.54 13.08
N GLY A 114 -9.50 11.95 12.18
CA GLY A 114 -9.34 10.49 12.08
C GLY A 114 -10.32 9.71 11.19
N ALA A 115 -11.48 10.25 10.83
CA ALA A 115 -12.38 9.60 9.87
C ALA A 115 -11.98 9.95 8.42
N PRO A 116 -11.92 8.97 7.47
CA PRO A 116 -11.88 9.31 6.07
C PRO A 116 -13.11 10.17 5.77
N ALA A 117 -12.92 11.38 5.24
CA ALA A 117 -14.03 12.14 4.69
C ALA A 117 -14.58 11.34 3.51
N LEU A 118 -15.65 10.60 3.74
CA LEU A 118 -16.43 9.89 2.72
C LEU A 118 -17.35 10.89 2.01
N THR A 119 -16.75 11.99 1.56
CA THR A 119 -17.46 13.16 1.02
C THR A 119 -17.91 12.94 -0.43
N THR A 120 -17.26 12.01 -1.15
CA THR A 120 -17.66 11.57 -2.49
C THR A 120 -17.90 10.05 -2.53
N PRO A 121 -18.71 9.53 -3.48
CA PRO A 121 -18.82 8.10 -3.72
C PRO A 121 -17.47 7.40 -3.93
N GLU A 122 -16.55 8.06 -4.64
CA GLU A 122 -15.21 7.57 -4.94
C GLU A 122 -14.37 7.40 -3.67
N ASP A 123 -14.57 8.27 -2.67
CA ASP A 123 -13.91 8.16 -1.37
C ASP A 123 -14.33 6.90 -0.61
N ALA A 124 -15.62 6.56 -0.66
CA ALA A 124 -16.14 5.33 -0.06
C ALA A 124 -15.56 4.07 -0.71
N VAL A 125 -15.50 4.05 -2.05
CA VAL A 125 -14.90 2.93 -2.79
C VAL A 125 -13.40 2.81 -2.50
N ARG A 126 -12.67 3.93 -2.48
CA ARG A 126 -11.23 3.96 -2.18
C ARG A 126 -10.95 3.52 -0.74
N ALA A 127 -11.81 3.90 0.21
CA ALA A 127 -11.73 3.44 1.59
C ALA A 127 -11.98 1.93 1.71
N LEU A 128 -12.97 1.41 0.98
CA LEU A 128 -13.29 -0.03 0.95
C LEU A 128 -12.12 -0.85 0.42
N ARG A 129 -11.50 -0.42 -0.69
CA ARG A 129 -10.29 -1.06 -1.25
C ARG A 129 -9.17 -1.15 -0.22
N ARG A 130 -8.91 -0.07 0.53
CA ARG A 130 -7.87 -0.03 1.57
C ARG A 130 -8.20 -0.94 2.75
N ALA A 131 -9.46 -1.02 3.16
CA ALA A 131 -9.90 -1.93 4.23
C ALA A 131 -9.67 -3.40 3.85
N LEU A 132 -10.05 -3.77 2.62
CA LEU A 132 -9.83 -5.12 2.08
C LEU A 132 -8.33 -5.46 1.95
N ALA A 133 -7.52 -4.54 1.43
CA ALA A 133 -6.07 -4.75 1.28
C ALA A 133 -5.34 -4.97 2.62
N ARG A 134 -5.90 -4.46 3.73
CA ARG A 134 -5.35 -4.65 5.08
C ARG A 134 -5.82 -5.95 5.75
N GLY A 135 -6.77 -6.67 5.14
CA GLY A 135 -7.32 -7.92 5.67
C GLY A 135 -8.08 -7.78 6.99
N ARG A 136 -8.53 -6.56 7.37
CA ARG A 136 -9.26 -6.35 8.62
C ARG A 136 -10.76 -6.24 8.37
N ALA A 137 -11.52 -7.23 8.81
CA ALA A 137 -12.98 -7.31 8.63
C ALA A 137 -13.73 -6.12 9.26
N ASP A 138 -13.28 -5.63 10.43
CA ASP A 138 -13.91 -4.49 11.11
C ASP A 138 -13.90 -3.21 10.28
N GLY A 139 -12.79 -2.95 9.58
CA GLY A 139 -12.68 -1.78 8.70
C GLY A 139 -13.62 -1.84 7.51
N VAL A 140 -14.01 -3.03 7.05
CA VAL A 140 -15.03 -3.19 6.01
C VAL A 140 -16.42 -2.90 6.57
N LEU A 141 -16.73 -3.42 7.77
CA LEU A 141 -18.02 -3.20 8.43
C LEU A 141 -18.28 -1.70 8.69
N GLU A 142 -17.26 -0.95 9.09
CA GLU A 142 -17.35 0.49 9.37
C GLU A 142 -17.67 1.35 8.14
N LEU A 143 -17.43 0.84 6.93
CA LEU A 143 -17.72 1.55 5.68
C LEU A 143 -19.13 1.28 5.15
N LEU A 144 -19.73 0.17 5.53
CA LEU A 144 -21.09 -0.18 5.09
C LEU A 144 -22.11 0.79 5.68
N ALA A 145 -23.12 1.17 4.89
CA ALA A 145 -24.30 1.86 5.41
C ALA A 145 -25.01 1.04 6.50
N ARG A 146 -25.86 1.69 7.30
CA ARG A 146 -26.52 1.09 8.47
C ARG A 146 -27.21 -0.26 8.17
N ALA A 147 -28.02 -0.33 7.12
CA ALA A 147 -28.78 -1.52 6.77
C ALA A 147 -27.87 -2.71 6.37
N PRO A 148 -26.96 -2.61 5.38
CA PRO A 148 -26.07 -3.71 5.03
C PRO A 148 -25.10 -4.09 6.18
N ARG A 149 -24.65 -3.12 6.98
CA ARG A 149 -23.83 -3.38 8.18
C ARG A 149 -24.59 -4.24 9.18
N ALA A 150 -25.85 -3.89 9.47
CA ALA A 150 -26.67 -4.64 10.41
C ALA A 150 -26.97 -6.05 9.91
N ALA A 151 -27.27 -6.21 8.61
CA ALA A 151 -27.50 -7.51 7.99
C ALA A 151 -26.27 -8.42 8.11
N LEU A 152 -25.08 -7.91 7.78
CA LEU A 152 -23.84 -8.69 7.86
C LEU A 152 -23.49 -9.05 9.32
N ARG A 153 -23.68 -8.13 10.28
CA ARG A 153 -23.50 -8.43 11.71
C ARG A 153 -24.47 -9.51 12.21
N ALA A 154 -25.72 -9.47 11.77
CA ALA A 154 -26.71 -10.47 12.14
C ALA A 154 -26.35 -11.86 11.58
N GLU A 155 -25.81 -11.92 10.36
CA GLU A 155 -25.36 -13.19 9.78
C GLU A 155 -24.15 -13.77 10.51
N ILE A 156 -23.16 -12.93 10.86
CA ILE A 156 -22.01 -13.35 11.68
C ILE A 156 -22.49 -13.87 13.04
N ALA A 157 -23.41 -13.16 13.70
CA ALA A 157 -23.94 -13.57 14.99
C ALA A 157 -24.70 -14.91 14.90
N ARG A 158 -25.48 -15.12 13.83
CA ARG A 158 -26.19 -16.37 13.59
C ARG A 158 -25.21 -17.51 13.34
N PHE A 159 -24.19 -17.32 12.51
CA PHE A 159 -23.15 -18.32 12.28
C PHE A 159 -22.48 -18.72 13.59
N LEU A 160 -22.08 -17.75 14.42
CA LEU A 160 -21.46 -18.02 15.72
C LEU A 160 -22.36 -18.83 16.65
N ALA A 161 -23.65 -18.49 16.71
CA ALA A 161 -24.63 -19.23 17.49
C ALA A 161 -24.85 -20.66 16.95
N ASP A 162 -24.97 -20.81 15.63
CA ASP A 162 -25.12 -22.11 14.96
C ASP A 162 -23.90 -23.02 15.20
N THR A 163 -22.72 -22.45 15.51
CA THR A 163 -21.46 -23.16 15.76
C THR A 163 -21.02 -23.15 17.23
N GLU A 164 -21.88 -22.73 18.17
CA GLU A 164 -21.47 -22.60 19.57
C GLU A 164 -21.35 -23.95 20.28
N ASP A 165 -22.28 -24.88 20.01
CA ASP A 165 -22.30 -26.21 20.63
C ASP A 165 -21.72 -27.28 19.70
N GLU A 166 -20.47 -27.67 19.95
CA GLU A 166 -19.75 -28.68 19.16
C GLU A 166 -20.29 -30.10 19.35
N LEU A 167 -20.97 -30.38 20.47
CA LEU A 167 -21.45 -31.73 20.79
C LEU A 167 -22.62 -32.15 19.89
N ASP A 168 -23.34 -31.17 19.35
CA ASP A 168 -24.48 -31.36 18.46
C ASP A 168 -24.08 -31.50 16.98
N TRP A 169 -22.78 -31.50 16.68
CA TRP A 169 -22.30 -31.55 15.30
C TRP A 169 -22.32 -32.97 14.75
N GLU A 170 -23.05 -33.17 13.64
CA GLU A 170 -22.97 -34.40 12.87
C GLU A 170 -21.88 -34.27 11.79
N THR A 171 -20.78 -35.00 11.96
CA THR A 171 -19.64 -34.96 11.04
C THR A 171 -19.55 -36.26 10.23
N THR A 172 -19.57 -36.13 8.90
CA THR A 172 -19.33 -37.23 7.96
C THR A 172 -18.06 -36.96 7.15
N VAL A 173 -17.11 -37.90 7.15
CA VAL A 173 -15.85 -37.79 6.39
C VAL A 173 -15.81 -38.86 5.30
N GLN A 174 -15.47 -38.45 4.07
CA GLN A 174 -15.28 -39.35 2.93
C GLN A 174 -13.99 -38.99 2.20
N GLY A 175 -12.92 -39.76 2.46
CA GLY A 175 -11.60 -39.49 1.87
C GLY A 175 -11.07 -38.10 2.26
N ASN A 176 -10.95 -37.22 1.26
CA ASN A 176 -10.48 -35.84 1.43
C ASN A 176 -11.62 -34.82 1.54
N GLU A 177 -12.87 -35.25 1.66
CA GLU A 177 -14.03 -34.39 1.84
C GLU A 177 -14.68 -34.64 3.20
N ALA A 178 -15.26 -33.59 3.79
CA ALA A 178 -16.05 -33.70 4.99
C ALA A 178 -17.28 -32.79 4.94
N ARG A 179 -18.33 -33.22 5.63
CA ARG A 179 -19.55 -32.44 5.86
C ARG A 179 -19.79 -32.38 7.35
N VAL A 180 -19.95 -31.17 7.88
CA VAL A 180 -20.34 -30.90 9.26
C VAL A 180 -21.73 -30.26 9.21
N GLN A 181 -22.70 -30.88 9.88
CA GLN A 181 -24.00 -30.27 10.12
C GLN A 181 -24.01 -29.76 11.56
N THR A 182 -24.28 -28.47 11.74
CA THR A 182 -24.29 -27.82 13.05
C THR A 182 -25.67 -27.87 13.71
N SER A 183 -25.76 -27.43 14.97
CA SER A 183 -27.02 -27.40 15.75
C SER A 183 -28.13 -26.57 15.08
N GLY A 184 -27.75 -25.50 14.36
CA GLY A 184 -28.67 -24.69 13.54
C GLY A 184 -29.11 -25.31 12.21
N ALA A 185 -28.80 -26.61 11.98
CA ALA A 185 -28.95 -27.31 10.70
C ALA A 185 -28.13 -26.74 9.54
N ARG A 186 -27.19 -25.82 9.83
CA ARG A 186 -26.25 -25.27 8.86
C ARG A 186 -25.29 -26.36 8.40
N VAL A 187 -24.98 -26.37 7.11
CA VAL A 187 -24.08 -27.38 6.52
C VAL A 187 -22.79 -26.72 6.08
N ILE A 188 -21.68 -27.14 6.71
CA ILE A 188 -20.33 -26.71 6.35
C ILE A 188 -19.67 -27.85 5.57
N ARG A 189 -19.24 -27.57 4.34
CA ARG A 189 -18.48 -28.52 3.51
C ARG A 189 -17.01 -28.18 3.57
N LEU A 190 -16.17 -29.20 3.70
CA LEU A 190 -14.74 -29.08 3.84
C LEU A 190 -14.01 -30.00 2.87
N VAL A 191 -12.84 -29.56 2.44
CA VAL A 191 -11.87 -30.37 1.70
C VAL A 191 -10.55 -30.39 2.45
N ARG A 192 -9.78 -31.47 2.32
CA ARG A 192 -8.43 -31.56 2.89
C ARG A 192 -7.41 -31.06 1.87
N GLU A 193 -6.74 -29.95 2.18
CA GLU A 193 -5.65 -29.36 1.40
C GLU A 193 -4.36 -29.35 2.23
N ALA A 194 -3.28 -29.92 1.68
CA ALA A 194 -1.98 -30.02 2.37
C ALA A 194 -2.06 -30.62 3.79
N GLY A 195 -3.01 -31.54 4.03
CA GLY A 195 -3.22 -32.19 5.32
C GLY A 195 -4.19 -31.45 6.26
N GLU A 196 -4.59 -30.22 5.93
CA GLU A 196 -5.49 -29.38 6.73
C GLU A 196 -6.90 -29.34 6.13
N TRP A 197 -7.93 -29.29 6.98
CA TRP A 197 -9.31 -29.10 6.52
C TRP A 197 -9.55 -27.62 6.20
N ARG A 198 -10.06 -27.34 5.00
CA ARG A 198 -10.44 -26.01 4.52
C ARG A 198 -11.93 -25.98 4.22
N ILE A 199 -12.60 -24.90 4.60
CA ILE A 199 -14.02 -24.70 4.31
C ILE A 199 -14.17 -24.32 2.83
N VAL A 200 -14.97 -25.09 2.10
CA VAL A 200 -15.26 -24.82 0.68
C VAL A 200 -16.63 -24.20 0.46
N ASP A 201 -17.56 -24.43 1.39
CA ASP A 201 -18.92 -23.89 1.31
C ASP A 201 -19.62 -23.91 2.67
N VAL A 202 -20.57 -22.98 2.85
CA VAL A 202 -21.44 -22.86 4.03
C VAL A 202 -22.87 -22.60 3.54
N GLN A 203 -23.79 -23.52 3.85
CA GLN A 203 -25.21 -23.48 3.44
C GLN A 203 -26.14 -23.32 4.63
#